data_AF-A0A833WMU0-F1
#
_entry.id   AF-A0A833WMU0-F1
#
_cell.length_a   1.000
_cell.length_b   1.000
_cell.length_c   1.000
_cell.angle_alpha   90.00
_cell.angle_beta   90.00
_cell.angle_gamma   90.00
#
_symmetry.space_group_name_H-M   'P 1'
#
loop_
_entity.id
_entity.type
_entity.pdbx_description
1 polymer ?
#
loop_
_entity_poly.entity_id
_entity_poly.type
_entity_poly.pdbx_seq_one_letter_code
_entity_poly.pdbx_strand_id
1 'polypeptide(L)'
;MLIEVKRQFKPSSVFQALSELFALDLLVKDPVISLLTGLADNWQFFWISEGAILKAIIKEPGEAFQVTRTLLAQSLPAGTDIELPCFQEPVKRLKLRNVLPLIGEGGGSFVSEILVG
;
A
#
# COMPACT_ATOMS: atom_id res chain seq x y z
N MET A 1 -2.59 -9.12 -2.09
CA MET A 1 -1.38 -8.42 -1.60
C MET A 1 -0.21 -8.84 -2.48
N LEU A 2 0.74 -7.94 -2.74
CA LEU A 2 2.02 -8.22 -3.40
C LEU A 2 3.15 -7.95 -2.39
N ILE A 3 4.19 -8.79 -2.39
CA ILE A 3 5.33 -8.64 -1.49
C ILE A 3 6.61 -8.61 -2.32
N GLU A 4 7.33 -7.49 -2.24
CA GLU A 4 8.64 -7.29 -2.84
C GLU A 4 9.70 -7.22 -1.74
N VAL A 5 10.68 -8.12 -1.83
CA VAL A 5 11.76 -8.23 -0.85
C VAL A 5 13.07 -7.74 -1.45
N LYS A 6 13.69 -6.72 -0.84
CA LYS A 6 14.97 -6.16 -1.27
C LYS A 6 16.00 -6.24 -0.14
N ARG A 7 17.09 -6.97 -0.38
CA ARG A 7 18.22 -7.05 0.57
C ARG A 7 18.88 -5.70 0.83
N GLN A 8 18.92 -4.83 -0.17
CA GLN A 8 19.40 -3.45 -0.05
C GLN A 8 18.32 -2.51 -0.55
N PHE A 9 17.91 -1.59 0.31
CA PHE A 9 16.94 -0.58 -0.08
C PHE A 9 17.60 0.49 -0.94
N LYS A 10 17.10 0.67 -2.17
CA LYS A 10 17.49 1.77 -3.06
C LYS A 10 16.25 2.61 -3.34
N PRO A 11 16.35 3.94 -3.50
CA PRO A 11 15.20 4.78 -3.87
C PRO A 11 14.43 4.25 -5.09
N SER A 12 15.13 3.65 -6.06
CA SER A 12 14.51 3.00 -7.23
C SER A 12 13.58 1.84 -6.90
N SER A 13 13.75 1.20 -5.74
CA SER A 13 12.89 0.09 -5.29
C SER A 13 11.47 0.58 -4.99
N VAL A 14 11.31 1.82 -4.54
CA VAL A 14 9.98 2.42 -4.32
C VAL A 14 9.24 2.58 -5.65
N PHE A 15 9.90 3.13 -6.68
CA PHE A 15 9.27 3.27 -8.00
C PHE A 15 8.88 1.93 -8.61
N GLN A 16 9.69 0.89 -8.41
CA GLN A 16 9.33 -0.47 -8.83
C GLN A 16 8.08 -0.97 -8.09
N ALA A 17 8.07 -0.88 -6.75
CA ALA A 17 6.94 -1.32 -5.93
C ALA A 17 5.62 -0.58 -6.24
N LEU A 18 5.71 0.72 -6.56
CA LEU A 18 4.56 1.53 -7.01
C LEU A 18 4.09 1.12 -8.42
N SER A 19 5.02 0.84 -9.33
CA SER A 19 4.68 0.38 -10.68
C SER A 19 3.99 -0.98 -10.65
N GLU A 20 4.46 -1.88 -9.79
CA GLU A 20 3.85 -3.20 -9.55
C GLU A 20 2.49 -3.09 -8.86
N LEU A 21 2.33 -2.16 -7.91
CA LEU A 21 1.05 -1.85 -7.30
C LEU A 21 0.03 -1.45 -8.37
N PHE A 22 0.38 -0.53 -9.27
CA PHE A 22 -0.49 -0.11 -10.36
C PHE A 22 -0.81 -1.25 -11.33
N ALA A 23 0.21 -1.99 -11.78
CA ALA A 23 0.02 -3.09 -12.70
C ALA A 23 -0.93 -4.15 -12.09
N LEU A 24 -0.70 -4.53 -10.83
CA LEU A 24 -1.54 -5.52 -10.18
C LEU A 24 -2.95 -5.00 -9.91
N ASP A 25 -3.11 -3.73 -9.51
CA ASP A 25 -4.42 -3.12 -9.31
C ASP A 25 -5.24 -3.12 -10.62
N LEU A 26 -4.62 -2.93 -11.78
CA LEU A 26 -5.34 -3.02 -13.07
C LEU A 26 -5.75 -4.45 -13.44
N LEU A 27 -5.02 -5.47 -12.97
CA LEU A 27 -5.24 -6.86 -13.33
C LEU A 27 -6.26 -7.58 -12.44
N VAL A 28 -6.37 -7.19 -11.16
CA VAL A 28 -7.23 -7.87 -10.18
C VAL A 28 -8.49 -7.07 -9.87
N LYS A 29 -9.55 -7.76 -9.43
CA LYS A 29 -10.85 -7.11 -9.14
C LYS A 29 -10.79 -6.23 -7.90
N ASP A 30 -10.11 -6.69 -6.86
CA ASP A 30 -10.10 -6.07 -5.53
C ASP A 30 -8.93 -5.09 -5.34
N PRO A 31 -9.00 -4.14 -4.39
CA PRO A 31 -7.90 -3.24 -4.10
C PRO A 31 -6.66 -3.97 -3.60
N VAL A 32 -5.50 -3.49 -4.03
CA VAL A 32 -4.19 -4.11 -3.75
C VAL A 32 -3.44 -3.31 -2.68
N ILE A 33 -2.73 -4.03 -1.81
CA ILE A 33 -1.62 -3.49 -1.02
C ILE A 33 -0.32 -4.10 -1.54
N SER A 34 0.69 -3.25 -1.72
CA SER A 34 2.07 -3.64 -2.00
C SER A 34 2.91 -3.49 -0.74
N LEU A 35 3.74 -4.48 -0.43
CA LEU A 35 4.73 -4.43 0.65
C LEU A 35 6.13 -4.46 0.04
N LEU A 36 6.92 -3.40 0.28
CA LEU A 36 8.35 -3.39 0.03
C LEU A 36 9.09 -3.56 1.35
N THR A 37 9.89 -4.61 1.47
CA THR A 37 10.56 -4.93 2.74
C THR A 37 12.00 -5.42 2.58
N GLY A 38 12.84 -5.08 3.56
CA GLY A 38 14.16 -5.69 3.75
C GLY A 38 14.15 -6.86 4.73
N LEU A 39 12.99 -7.20 5.29
CA LEU A 39 12.75 -8.18 6.37
C LEU A 39 13.40 -7.86 7.72
N ALA A 40 14.21 -6.81 7.80
CA ALA A 40 14.77 -6.29 9.04
C ALA A 40 13.95 -5.10 9.55
N ASP A 41 14.38 -3.88 9.28
CA ASP A 41 13.90 -2.64 9.91
C ASP A 41 13.11 -1.73 8.95
N ASN A 42 12.84 -2.22 7.75
CA ASN A 42 12.20 -1.42 6.71
C ASN A 42 11.04 -2.19 6.09
N TRP A 43 9.82 -1.86 6.51
CA TRP A 43 8.57 -2.43 6.03
C TRP A 43 7.68 -1.30 5.53
N GLN A 44 7.57 -1.16 4.20
CA GLN A 44 6.80 -0.09 3.57
C GLN A 44 5.57 -0.68 2.89
N PHE A 45 4.41 -0.37 3.44
CA PHE A 45 3.13 -0.74 2.87
C PHE A 45 2.62 0.41 2.01
N PHE A 46 2.16 0.10 0.80
CA PHE A 46 1.61 1.06 -0.15
C PHE A 46 0.22 0.62 -0.60
N TRP A 47 -0.71 1.56 -0.68
CA TRP A 47 -2.04 1.31 -1.22
C TRP A 47 -2.62 2.58 -1.82
N ILE A 48 -3.63 2.41 -2.67
CA ILE A 48 -4.36 3.52 -3.26
C ILE A 48 -5.52 3.89 -2.33
N SER A 49 -5.66 5.18 -2.05
CA SER A 49 -6.79 5.76 -1.30
C SER A 49 -7.31 7.00 -2.04
N GLU A 50 -8.21 7.76 -1.42
CA GLU A 50 -8.84 8.93 -2.03
C GLU A 50 -7.80 9.98 -2.42
N GLY A 51 -7.67 10.20 -3.74
CA GLY A 51 -6.81 11.23 -4.33
C GLY A 51 -5.30 10.96 -4.28
N ALA A 52 -4.84 9.87 -3.64
CA ALA A 52 -3.41 9.60 -3.48
C ALA A 52 -3.08 8.11 -3.26
N ILE A 53 -1.83 7.75 -3.52
CA ILE A 53 -1.19 6.57 -2.95
C ILE A 53 -0.74 6.94 -1.54
N LEU A 54 -1.18 6.15 -0.57
CA LEU A 54 -0.74 6.25 0.80
C LEU A 54 0.38 5.23 1.07
N LYS A 55 1.25 5.61 1.99
CA LYS A 55 2.37 4.80 2.44
C LYS A 55 2.40 4.75 3.97
N ALA A 56 2.60 3.57 4.54
CA ALA A 56 2.95 3.36 5.94
C ALA A 56 4.33 2.74 6.05
N ILE A 57 5.15 3.23 6.97
CA ILE A 57 6.42 2.61 7.34
C ILE A 57 6.31 2.03 8.74
N ILE A 58 6.59 0.73 8.86
CA ILE A 58 6.69 0.04 10.15
C ILE A 58 8.15 -0.38 10.32
N LYS A 59 8.73 -0.02 11.47
CA LYS A 59 10.13 -0.37 11.79
C LYS A 59 10.23 -1.68 12.55
N GLU A 60 9.23 -1.99 13.37
CA GLU A 60 9.21 -3.20 14.19
C GLU A 60 8.75 -4.41 13.34
N PRO A 61 9.60 -5.44 13.12
CA PRO A 61 9.21 -6.60 12.34
C PRO A 61 7.96 -7.29 12.89
N GLY A 62 7.84 -7.39 14.22
CA GLY A 62 6.71 -8.04 14.87
C GLY A 62 5.36 -7.44 14.47
N GLU A 63 5.28 -6.11 14.48
CA GLU A 63 4.08 -5.36 14.06
C GLU A 63 3.82 -5.52 12.56
N ALA A 64 4.86 -5.41 11.72
CA ALA A 64 4.73 -5.57 10.28
C ALA A 64 4.25 -6.97 9.88
N PHE A 65 4.69 -8.01 10.59
CA PHE A 65 4.21 -9.38 10.41
C PHE A 65 2.75 -9.54 10.83
N GLN A 66 2.32 -8.90 11.93
CA GLN A 66 0.91 -8.92 12.34
C GLN A 66 0.01 -8.26 11.29
N VAL A 67 0.40 -7.08 10.81
CA VAL A 67 -0.29 -6.38 9.71
C VAL A 67 -0.38 -7.26 8.47
N THR A 68 0.72 -7.90 8.08
CA THR A 68 0.77 -8.81 6.92
C THR A 68 -0.19 -9.99 7.10
N ARG A 69 -0.23 -10.62 8.29
CA ARG A 69 -1.18 -11.71 8.58
C ARG A 69 -2.63 -11.25 8.47
N THR A 70 -2.96 -10.10 9.06
CA THR A 70 -4.30 -9.51 9.00
C THR A 70 -4.72 -9.27 7.55
N LEU A 71 -3.83 -8.70 6.72
CA LEU A 71 -4.08 -8.46 5.31
C LEU A 71 -4.28 -9.74 4.49
N LEU A 72 -3.57 -10.82 4.82
CA LEU A 72 -3.71 -12.11 4.12
C LEU A 72 -4.95 -12.89 4.57
N ALA A 73 -5.39 -12.73 5.81
CA ALA A 73 -6.56 -13.41 6.37
C ALA A 73 -7.88 -12.78 5.90
N GLN A 74 -7.88 -11.49 5.57
CA GLN A 74 -9.08 -10.75 5.19
C GLN A 74 -9.37 -10.89 3.69
N SER A 75 -10.42 -11.62 3.35
CA SER A 75 -11.05 -11.57 2.03
C SER A 75 -12.14 -10.49 2.03
N LEU A 76 -11.75 -9.22 1.95
CA LEU A 76 -12.69 -8.10 2.01
C LEU A 76 -12.99 -7.52 0.61
N PRO A 77 -14.28 -7.21 0.33
CA PRO A 77 -14.67 -6.48 -0.87
C PRO A 77 -13.98 -5.14 -1.02
N ALA A 78 -13.98 -4.61 -2.25
CA ALA A 78 -13.46 -3.29 -2.55
C ALA A 78 -14.16 -2.17 -1.76
N GLY A 79 -13.39 -1.25 -1.19
CA GLY A 79 -13.91 -0.07 -0.49
C GLY A 79 -14.35 -0.29 0.97
N THR A 80 -14.18 -1.50 1.51
CA THR A 80 -14.33 -1.73 2.95
C THR A 80 -13.06 -1.30 3.67
N ASP A 81 -13.25 -0.49 4.72
CA ASP A 81 -12.17 -0.09 5.61
C ASP A 81 -11.59 -1.31 6.33
N ILE A 82 -10.26 -1.35 6.45
CA ILE A 82 -9.55 -2.41 7.13
C ILE A 82 -9.00 -1.90 8.45
N GLU A 83 -9.33 -2.59 9.54
CA GLU A 83 -8.59 -2.44 10.78
C GLU A 83 -7.26 -3.20 10.70
N LEU A 84 -6.15 -2.45 10.78
CA LEU A 84 -4.81 -3.01 10.83
C LEU A 84 -4.24 -2.83 12.24
N PRO A 85 -3.58 -3.87 12.81
CA PRO A 85 -2.83 -3.72 14.05
C PRO A 85 -1.85 -2.56 13.93
N CYS A 86 -1.61 -1.82 15.01
CA CYS A 86 -0.75 -0.63 15.10
C CYS A 86 -1.18 0.60 14.26
N PHE A 87 -2.31 0.58 13.55
CA PHE A 87 -2.88 1.76 12.92
C PHE A 87 -3.93 2.38 13.84
N GLN A 88 -3.90 3.71 14.02
CA GLN A 88 -4.89 4.42 14.83
C GLN A 88 -6.24 4.55 14.12
N GLU A 89 -6.23 4.65 12.79
CA GLU A 89 -7.43 4.78 11.97
C GLU A 89 -7.54 3.61 10.99
N PRO A 90 -8.78 3.19 10.64
CA PRO A 90 -8.98 2.18 9.61
C PRO A 90 -8.40 2.59 8.25
N VAL A 91 -7.87 1.61 7.54
CA VAL A 91 -7.25 1.80 6.23
C VAL A 91 -8.28 1.63 5.12
N LYS A 92 -8.65 2.75 4.49
CA LYS A 92 -9.47 2.75 3.27
C LYS A 92 -8.62 2.43 2.04
N ARG A 93 -9.06 1.47 1.24
CA ARG A 93 -8.38 1.03 0.01
C ARG A 93 -9.30 1.13 -1.18
N LEU A 94 -8.81 1.79 -2.22
CA LEU A 94 -9.55 2.02 -3.45
C LEU A 94 -8.84 1.42 -4.65
N LYS A 95 -9.60 1.22 -5.73
CA LYS A 95 -9.06 0.89 -7.05
C LYS A 95 -8.56 2.16 -7.72
N LEU A 96 -7.51 2.05 -8.51
CA LEU A 96 -6.96 3.16 -9.30
C LEU A 96 -8.03 3.82 -10.18
N ARG A 97 -8.86 3.01 -10.86
CA ARG A 97 -9.98 3.47 -11.70
C ARG A 97 -11.05 4.30 -10.97
N ASN A 98 -11.11 4.21 -9.64
CA ASN A 98 -12.06 4.98 -8.83
C ASN A 98 -11.46 6.32 -8.36
N VAL A 99 -10.14 6.48 -8.48
CA VAL A 99 -9.38 7.62 -7.95
C VAL A 99 -8.81 8.49 -9.07
N LEU A 100 -8.48 7.90 -10.22
CA LEU A 100 -8.05 8.68 -11.37
C LEU A 100 -9.21 9.54 -11.87
N PRO A 101 -9.02 10.88 -12.04
CA PRO A 101 -9.99 11.67 -12.77
C PRO A 101 -10.18 11.06 -14.16
N LEU A 102 -11.43 10.95 -14.61
CA LEU A 102 -11.77 10.63 -15.98
C LEU A 102 -11.02 11.62 -16.88
N ILE A 103 -9.94 11.16 -17.51
CA ILE A 103 -9.08 11.82 -18.52
C ILE A 103 -9.42 13.32 -18.70
N GLY A 104 -8.71 14.22 -18.00
CA GLY A 104 -8.97 15.66 -18.16
C GLY A 104 -8.05 16.62 -17.40
N GLU A 105 -7.60 16.31 -16.18
CA GLU A 105 -6.85 17.29 -15.36
C GLU A 105 -5.56 16.66 -14.81
N GLY A 106 -4.44 17.00 -15.47
CA GLY A 106 -3.10 16.64 -15.03
C GLY A 106 -2.48 17.76 -14.20
N GLY A 107 -2.16 17.47 -12.93
CA GLY A 107 -1.38 18.39 -12.10
C GLY A 107 -1.47 18.12 -10.60
N GLY A 108 -0.89 17.02 -10.12
CA GLY A 108 -0.77 16.76 -8.67
C GLY A 108 0.28 15.70 -8.35
N SER A 109 0.96 15.84 -7.21
CA SER A 109 1.81 14.77 -6.66
C SER A 109 0.92 13.67 -6.09
N PHE A 110 1.09 12.43 -6.56
CA PHE A 110 0.18 11.32 -6.30
C PHE A 110 0.52 10.49 -5.05
N VAL A 111 1.54 10.85 -4.26
CA VAL A 111 2.00 10.03 -3.12
C VAL A 111 2.06 10.86 -1.84
N SER A 112 1.35 10.41 -0.80
CA SER A 112 1.33 10.99 0.54
C SER A 112 1.80 9.96 1.58
N GLU A 113 2.60 10.39 2.55
CA GLU A 113 3.17 9.52 3.58
C GLU A 113 2.39 9.64 4.90
N ILE A 114 2.08 8.50 5.52
CA ILE A 114 1.48 8.41 6.85
C ILE A 114 2.53 7.84 7.80
N LEU A 115 2.85 8.60 8.85
CA LEU A 115 3.66 8.13 9.96
C LEU A 115 2.78 7.27 10.87
N VAL A 116 3.17 6.00 11.02
CA VAL A 116 2.56 5.09 11.98
C VAL A 116 3.45 5.12 13.23
N GLY A 117 2.83 5.36 14.39
CA GLY A 117 3.48 5.50 15.69
C GLY A 117 2.64 4.91 16.80
#